data_AF-A0A7C5TZE5-F1
#
_entry.id   AF-A0A7C5TZE5-F1
#
_cell.length_a   1.000
_cell.length_b   1.000
_cell.length_c   1.000
_cell.angle_alpha   90.00
_cell.angle_beta   90.00
_cell.angle_gamma   90.00
#
_symmetry.space_group_name_H-M   'P 1'
#
loop_
_entity.id
_entity.type
_entity.pdbx_description
1 polymer ?
#
loop_
_entity_poly.entity_id
_entity_poly.type
_entity_poly.pdbx_seq_one_letter_code
_entity_poly.pdbx_strand_id
1 'polypeptide(L)'
;MSLISLEKLIGYIVSRLGCVHPYRVSRILMLISWRFKEVYNKDLVCFTVEGFEAGYYIPEVSDIIKEGVKKDSCYKRDEERRCAYYTCGSIDIEDASIKNIVDSVIEQIKDLGDTDLNRIVIKDPRYSDVLKRKTVCT
;
A
#
# COMPACT_ATOMS: atom_id res chain seq x y z
N MET A 1 13.91 -5.46 10.68
CA MET A 1 12.66 -5.46 11.48
C MET A 1 11.81 -4.31 11.00
N SER A 2 10.56 -4.58 10.59
CA SER A 2 9.63 -3.53 10.14
C SER A 2 9.26 -2.58 11.27
N LEU A 3 9.10 -1.29 10.97
CA LEU A 3 8.71 -0.26 11.94
C LEU A 3 7.19 -0.24 12.18
N ILE A 4 6.42 -0.78 11.23
CA ILE A 4 4.97 -0.99 11.32
C ILE A 4 4.62 -2.33 10.67
N SER A 5 3.54 -2.99 11.14
CA SER A 5 3.04 -4.18 10.47
C SER A 5 2.40 -3.82 9.12
N LEU A 6 2.56 -4.71 8.13
CA LEU A 6 1.94 -4.55 6.82
C LEU A 6 0.40 -4.48 6.92
N GLU A 7 -0.18 -5.27 7.82
CA GLU A 7 -1.61 -5.27 8.11
C GLU A 7 -2.09 -3.90 8.60
N LYS A 8 -1.40 -3.29 9.56
CA LYS A 8 -1.77 -1.97 10.09
C LYS A 8 -1.65 -0.89 9.02
N LEU A 9 -0.58 -0.94 8.22
CA LEU A 9 -0.38 0.03 7.13
C LEU A 9 -1.47 -0.09 6.04
N ILE A 10 -1.81 -1.32 5.63
CA ILE A 10 -2.91 -1.56 4.67
C ILE A 10 -4.24 -1.11 5.26
N GLY A 11 -4.52 -1.46 6.51
CA GLY A 11 -5.72 -1.03 7.23
C GLY A 11 -5.85 0.49 7.25
N TYR A 12 -4.76 1.20 7.57
CA TYR A 12 -4.71 2.65 7.51
C TYR A 12 -5.09 3.18 6.12
N ILE A 13 -4.42 2.70 5.07
CA ILE A 13 -4.66 3.11 3.68
C ILE A 13 -6.12 2.89 3.27
N VAL A 14 -6.68 1.71 3.56
CA VAL A 14 -8.07 1.38 3.24
C VAL A 14 -9.07 2.25 4.01
N SER A 15 -8.80 2.52 5.30
CA SER A 15 -9.65 3.40 6.10
C SER A 15 -9.64 4.86 5.64
N ARG A 16 -8.57 5.29 4.95
CA ARG A 16 -8.42 6.66 4.42
C ARG A 16 -9.04 6.86 3.05
N LEU A 17 -9.05 5.83 2.20
CA LEU A 17 -9.43 5.96 0.78
C LEU A 17 -10.88 5.53 0.49
N GLY A 18 -11.57 4.92 1.46
CA GLY A 18 -12.88 4.32 1.22
C GLY A 18 -12.76 3.10 0.31
N CYS A 19 -13.70 2.94 -0.63
CA CYS A 19 -13.72 1.83 -1.60
C CYS A 19 -12.47 1.86 -2.49
N VAL A 20 -11.46 1.05 -2.12
CA VAL A 20 -10.16 1.00 -2.79
C VAL A 20 -9.86 -0.41 -3.31
N HIS A 21 -9.42 -0.50 -4.56
CA HIS A 21 -9.03 -1.76 -5.17
C HIS A 21 -7.65 -2.22 -4.64
N PRO A 22 -7.42 -3.52 -4.37
CA PRO A 22 -6.12 -4.04 -3.92
C PRO A 22 -4.93 -3.62 -4.80
N TYR A 23 -5.15 -3.53 -6.11
CA TYR A 23 -4.20 -2.98 -7.09
C TYR A 23 -3.65 -1.61 -6.67
N ARG A 24 -4.55 -0.68 -6.31
CA ARG A 24 -4.21 0.69 -5.93
C ARG A 24 -3.45 0.71 -4.61
N VAL A 25 -3.87 -0.10 -3.65
CA VAL A 25 -3.15 -0.28 -2.37
C VAL A 25 -1.71 -0.74 -2.62
N SER A 26 -1.47 -1.67 -3.54
CA SER A 26 -0.10 -2.11 -3.86
C SER A 26 0.80 -0.99 -4.41
N ARG A 27 0.24 -0.02 -5.15
CA ARG A 27 0.99 1.13 -5.66
C ARG A 27 1.30 2.13 -4.56
N ILE A 28 0.31 2.42 -3.73
CA ILE A 28 0.48 3.29 -2.58
C ILE A 28 1.55 2.74 -1.63
N LEU A 29 1.52 1.45 -1.32
CA LEU A 29 2.54 0.79 -0.48
C LEU A 29 3.95 0.95 -1.03
N MET A 30 4.14 0.77 -2.34
CA MET A 30 5.45 0.96 -2.98
C MET A 30 5.96 2.39 -2.83
N LEU A 31 5.11 3.38 -3.13
CA LEU A 31 5.45 4.79 -3.03
C LEU A 31 5.77 5.20 -1.59
N ILE A 32 5.01 4.69 -0.61
CA ILE A 32 5.27 4.91 0.81
C ILE A 32 6.64 4.32 1.19
N SER A 33 6.93 3.07 0.83
CA SER A 33 8.21 2.43 1.16
C SER A 33 9.39 3.19 0.58
N TRP A 34 9.30 3.63 -0.67
CA TRP A 34 10.33 4.44 -1.32
C TRP A 34 10.50 5.81 -0.66
N ARG A 35 9.41 6.54 -0.43
CA ARG A 35 9.46 7.85 0.22
C ARG A 35 10.03 7.74 1.63
N PHE A 36 9.66 6.72 2.38
CA PHE A 36 10.20 6.50 3.71
C PHE A 36 11.69 6.17 3.68
N LYS A 37 12.14 5.34 2.74
CA LYS A 37 13.57 5.04 2.55
C LYS A 37 14.37 6.28 2.16
N GLU A 38 13.85 7.13 1.29
CA GLU A 38 14.49 8.40 0.91
C GLU A 38 14.70 9.32 2.11
N VAL A 39 13.69 9.46 2.98
CA VAL A 39 13.74 10.40 4.11
C VAL A 39 14.56 9.86 5.28
N TYR A 40 14.40 8.58 5.62
CA TYR A 40 14.95 8.01 6.85
C TYR A 40 16.08 7.01 6.64
N ASN A 41 16.40 6.67 5.38
CA ASN A 41 17.35 5.61 5.02
C ASN A 41 17.07 4.27 5.73
N LYS A 42 15.79 3.98 5.99
CA LYS A 42 15.30 2.78 6.67
C LYS A 42 14.14 2.16 5.89
N ASP A 43 13.93 0.86 6.08
CA ASP A 43 12.76 0.20 5.53
C ASP A 43 11.58 0.34 6.49
N LEU A 44 10.45 0.83 5.98
CA LEU A 44 9.23 0.98 6.78
C LEU A 44 8.61 -0.38 7.10
N VAL A 45 8.44 -1.18 6.05
CA VAL A 45 7.73 -2.45 6.04
C VAL A 45 8.35 -3.35 4.98
N CYS A 46 8.30 -4.66 5.20
CA CYS A 46 8.70 -5.68 4.23
C CYS A 46 7.47 -6.28 3.54
N PHE A 47 7.54 -6.49 2.23
CA PHE A 47 6.56 -7.24 1.44
C PHE A 47 7.19 -7.79 0.16
N THR A 48 6.53 -8.79 -0.42
CA THR A 48 6.92 -9.40 -1.69
C THR A 48 6.28 -8.70 -2.88
N VAL A 49 6.91 -8.84 -4.04
CA VAL A 49 6.46 -8.25 -5.30
C VAL A 49 6.51 -9.30 -6.38
N GLU A 50 5.37 -9.52 -7.01
CA GLU A 50 5.23 -10.37 -8.18
C GLU A 50 4.77 -9.53 -9.37
N GLY A 51 5.55 -9.53 -10.44
CA GLY A 51 5.27 -8.65 -11.56
C GLY A 51 6.29 -8.74 -12.69
N PHE A 52 6.10 -7.86 -13.65
CA PHE A 52 6.94 -7.67 -14.82
C PHE A 52 7.01 -6.17 -15.16
N GLU A 53 7.66 -5.83 -16.27
CA GLU A 53 7.96 -4.43 -16.63
C GLU A 53 6.73 -3.51 -16.67
N ALA A 54 5.56 -4.00 -17.11
CA ALA A 54 4.37 -3.15 -17.23
C ALA A 54 3.48 -3.11 -15.97
N GLY A 55 3.75 -3.96 -14.98
CA GLY A 55 2.94 -3.98 -13.76
C GLY A 55 3.28 -5.12 -12.80
N TYR A 56 2.80 -4.96 -11.57
CA TYR A 56 3.03 -5.90 -10.48
C TYR A 56 1.81 -5.99 -9.55
N TYR A 57 1.89 -6.87 -8.56
CA TYR A 57 1.06 -6.88 -7.38
C TYR A 57 1.88 -7.32 -6.15
N ILE A 58 1.29 -7.09 -4.98
CA ILE A 58 1.82 -7.52 -3.69
C ILE A 58 0.85 -8.59 -3.17
N PRO A 59 1.19 -9.91 -3.21
CA PRO A 59 0.29 -10.99 -2.82
C PRO A 59 -0.39 -10.76 -1.46
N GLU A 60 0.39 -10.28 -0.49
CA GLU A 60 -0.03 -10.05 0.89
C GLU A 60 -1.17 -9.03 1.00
N VAL A 61 -1.31 -8.10 0.05
CA VAL A 61 -2.40 -7.11 0.08
C VAL A 61 -3.76 -7.79 -0.02
N SER A 62 -3.91 -8.72 -0.96
CA SER A 62 -5.16 -9.45 -1.13
C SER A 62 -5.44 -10.32 0.09
N ASP A 63 -4.43 -10.97 0.63
CA ASP A 63 -4.58 -11.89 1.76
C ASP A 63 -4.94 -11.15 3.05
N ILE A 64 -4.28 -10.03 3.34
CA ILE A 64 -4.58 -9.17 4.48
C ILE A 64 -6.00 -8.61 4.38
N ILE A 65 -6.43 -8.16 3.19
CA ILE A 65 -7.81 -7.67 3.00
C ILE A 65 -8.82 -8.81 3.23
N LYS A 66 -8.58 -10.00 2.69
CA LYS A 66 -9.47 -11.17 2.87
C LYS A 66 -9.56 -11.57 4.35
N GLU A 67 -8.44 -11.62 5.05
CA GLU A 67 -8.41 -11.95 6.47
C GLU A 67 -9.05 -10.85 7.34
N GLY A 68 -8.84 -9.58 6.99
CA GLY A 68 -9.50 -8.43 7.63
C GLY A 68 -11.01 -8.54 7.54
N VAL A 69 -11.57 -8.87 6.37
CA VAL A 69 -13.02 -9.06 6.18
C VAL A 69 -13.59 -10.21 7.03
N LYS A 70 -12.80 -11.27 7.29
CA LYS A 70 -13.23 -12.39 8.14
C LYS A 70 -13.19 -12.06 9.62
N LYS A 71 -12.19 -11.30 10.06
CA LYS A 71 -11.87 -11.09 11.49
C LYS A 71 -12.45 -9.80 12.06
N ASP A 72 -12.57 -8.77 11.23
CA ASP A 72 -13.00 -7.44 11.64
C ASP A 72 -14.30 -7.06 10.92
N SER A 73 -15.38 -6.91 11.70
CA SER A 73 -16.69 -6.50 11.20
C SER A 73 -16.69 -5.13 10.50
N CYS A 74 -15.70 -4.29 10.77
CA CYS A 74 -15.50 -2.98 10.19
C CYS A 74 -14.89 -3.03 8.79
N TYR A 75 -14.22 -4.13 8.44
CA TYR A 75 -13.67 -4.35 7.11
C TYR A 75 -14.74 -4.96 6.21
N LYS A 76 -15.02 -4.30 5.09
CA LYS A 76 -16.01 -4.73 4.11
C LYS A 76 -15.38 -4.85 2.73
N ARG A 77 -16.00 -5.69 1.90
CA ARG A 77 -15.64 -5.88 0.50
C ARG A 77 -16.89 -5.70 -0.36
N ASP A 78 -16.73 -4.90 -1.41
CA ASP A 78 -17.71 -4.76 -2.47
C ASP A 78 -17.24 -5.65 -3.63
N GLU A 79 -17.94 -6.76 -3.88
CA GLU A 79 -17.57 -7.70 -4.94
C GLU A 79 -17.90 -7.16 -6.34
N GLU A 80 -18.89 -6.27 -6.47
CA GLU A 80 -19.27 -5.66 -7.75
C GLU A 80 -18.19 -4.66 -8.18
N ARG A 81 -17.78 -3.78 -7.25
CA ARG A 81 -16.72 -2.78 -7.48
C ARG A 81 -15.31 -3.33 -7.26
N ARG A 82 -15.18 -4.58 -6.80
CA ARG A 82 -13.92 -5.28 -6.49
C ARG A 82 -13.01 -4.50 -5.54
N CYS A 83 -13.60 -3.80 -4.57
CA CYS A 83 -12.87 -2.95 -3.65
C CYS A 83 -13.07 -3.37 -2.19
N ALA A 84 -12.19 -2.92 -1.32
CA ALA A 84 -12.36 -3.01 0.12
C ALA A 84 -12.50 -1.62 0.73
N TYR A 85 -13.19 -1.53 1.87
CA TYR A 85 -13.38 -0.29 2.62
C TYR A 85 -13.53 -0.59 4.12
N TYR A 86 -13.24 0.41 4.96
CA TYR A 86 -13.37 0.32 6.41
C TYR A 86 -14.47 1.24 6.90
N THR A 87 -15.35 0.77 7.81
CA THR A 87 -16.56 1.51 8.21
C THR A 87 -16.55 2.07 9.62
N CYS A 88 -15.63 1.64 10.49
CA CYS A 88 -15.62 2.04 11.91
C CYS A 88 -14.76 3.27 12.20
N GLY A 89 -14.57 4.15 11.22
CA GLY A 89 -13.71 5.33 11.32
C GLY A 89 -12.35 5.11 10.66
N SER A 90 -11.29 5.68 11.23
CA SER A 90 -9.92 5.51 10.73
C SER A 90 -9.12 4.59 11.64
N ILE A 91 -8.40 3.66 11.03
CA ILE A 91 -7.28 3.01 11.71
C ILE A 91 -6.22 4.09 11.95
N ASP A 92 -5.55 4.07 13.10
CA ASP A 92 -4.54 5.08 13.44
C ASP A 92 -3.11 4.55 13.31
N ILE A 93 -2.17 5.45 13.03
CA ILE A 93 -0.73 5.20 13.06
C ILE A 93 -0.16 6.16 14.10
N GLU A 94 0.33 5.63 15.23
CA GLU A 94 0.77 6.45 16.37
C GLU A 94 2.04 7.24 16.05
N ASP A 95 2.92 6.68 15.22
CA ASP A 95 4.15 7.36 14.80
C ASP A 95 3.83 8.45 13.77
N ALA A 96 3.92 9.70 14.22
CA ALA A 96 3.65 10.88 13.39
C ALA A 96 4.54 10.96 12.14
N SER A 97 5.79 10.47 12.20
CA SER A 97 6.70 10.46 11.07
C SER A 97 6.22 9.49 9.99
N ILE A 98 5.82 8.29 10.39
CA ILE A 98 5.22 7.31 9.48
C ILE A 98 3.92 7.87 8.90
N LYS A 99 3.02 8.33 9.77
CA LYS A 99 1.71 8.85 9.39
C LYS A 99 1.82 9.99 8.37
N ASN A 100 2.72 10.95 8.58
CA ASN A 100 2.92 12.08 7.67
C ASN A 100 3.39 11.64 6.27
N ILE A 101 4.25 10.62 6.18
CA ILE A 101 4.68 10.07 4.88
C ILE A 101 3.50 9.39 4.18
N VAL A 102 2.73 8.57 4.91
CA VAL A 102 1.56 7.87 4.36
C VAL A 102 0.52 8.86 3.85
N ASP A 103 0.15 9.84 4.69
CA ASP A 103 -0.81 10.88 4.33
C ASP A 103 -0.32 11.74 3.16
N SER A 104 0.96 12.10 3.13
CA SER A 104 1.52 12.86 2.02
C SER A 104 1.47 12.10 0.70
N VAL A 105 1.70 10.79 0.70
CA VAL A 105 1.60 9.97 -0.52
C VAL A 105 0.14 9.85 -0.96
N ILE A 106 -0.78 9.58 -0.03
CA ILE A 106 -2.22 9.51 -0.32
C ILE A 106 -2.72 10.83 -0.92
N GLU A 107 -2.32 11.96 -0.36
CA GLU A 107 -2.71 13.28 -0.85
C GLU A 107 -2.13 13.58 -2.24
N GLN A 108 -0.87 13.21 -2.49
CA GLN A 108 -0.21 13.41 -3.79
C GLN A 108 -0.86 12.63 -4.92
N ILE A 109 -1.45 11.46 -4.62
CA ILE A 109 -2.01 10.55 -5.63
C ILE A 109 -3.54 10.56 -5.70
N LYS A 110 -4.21 11.39 -4.89
CA LYS A 110 -5.68 11.35 -4.75
C LYS A 110 -6.43 11.55 -6.08
N ASP A 111 -5.92 12.43 -6.94
CA ASP A 111 -6.55 12.77 -8.22
C ASP A 111 -6.06 11.90 -9.38
N LEU A 112 -5.17 10.93 -9.12
CA LEU A 112 -4.61 10.06 -10.15
C LEU A 112 -5.47 8.82 -10.35
N GLY A 113 -5.79 8.53 -11.61
CA GLY A 113 -6.32 7.23 -12.02
C GLY A 113 -5.29 6.11 -11.86
N ASP A 114 -5.76 4.87 -11.86
CA ASP A 114 -4.91 3.69 -11.63
C ASP A 114 -3.81 3.53 -12.70
N THR A 115 -4.08 3.93 -13.95
CA THR A 115 -3.08 3.93 -15.03
C THR A 115 -1.93 4.89 -14.75
N ASP A 116 -2.22 6.12 -14.34
CA ASP A 116 -1.20 7.13 -14.05
C ASP A 116 -0.42 6.78 -12.78
N LEU A 117 -1.12 6.30 -11.75
CA LEU A 117 -0.50 5.81 -10.53
C LEU A 117 0.48 4.66 -10.82
N ASN A 118 0.08 3.69 -11.65
CA ASN A 118 0.96 2.61 -12.07
C ASN A 118 2.16 3.14 -12.86
N ARG A 119 1.93 4.12 -13.75
CA ARG A 119 2.97 4.73 -14.56
C ARG A 119 4.05 5.40 -13.71
N ILE A 120 3.67 6.05 -12.61
CA ILE A 120 4.62 6.64 -11.65
C ILE A 120 5.54 5.54 -11.09
N VAL A 121 4.95 4.42 -10.66
CA VAL A 121 5.72 3.33 -10.04
C VAL A 121 6.64 2.65 -11.05
N ILE A 122 6.13 2.22 -12.20
CA ILE A 122 6.92 1.42 -13.16
C ILE A 122 8.02 2.21 -13.86
N LYS A 123 7.92 3.55 -13.87
CA LYS A 123 8.96 4.43 -14.44
C LYS A 123 10.05 4.80 -13.43
N ASP A 124 9.85 4.50 -12.15
CA ASP A 124 10.88 4.76 -11.14
C ASP A 124 12.09 3.85 -11.40
N PRO A 125 13.33 4.38 -11.44
CA PRO A 125 14.53 3.58 -11.68
C PRO A 125 14.70 2.39 -10.72
N ARG A 126 14.14 2.48 -9.50
CA ARG A 126 14.22 1.42 -8.49
C ARG A 126 13.32 0.23 -8.83
N TYR A 127 12.31 0.40 -9.69
CA TYR A 127 11.33 -0.64 -9.99
C TYR A 127 11.98 -1.88 -10.61
N SER A 128 12.93 -1.70 -11.53
CA SER A 128 13.65 -2.83 -12.15
C SER A 128 14.42 -3.66 -11.14
N ASP A 129 14.95 -3.03 -10.09
CA ASP A 129 15.69 -3.74 -9.04
C ASP A 129 14.73 -4.50 -8.11
N VAL A 130 13.56 -3.90 -7.83
CA VAL A 130 12.49 -4.58 -7.09
C VAL A 130 12.03 -5.83 -7.82
N LEU A 131 11.84 -5.79 -9.14
CA LEU A 131 11.44 -6.97 -9.94
C LEU A 131 12.47 -8.11 -9.88
N LYS A 132 13.76 -7.79 -9.78
CA LYS A 132 14.83 -8.80 -9.63
C LYS A 132 14.85 -9.40 -8.23
N ARG A 133 14.71 -8.56 -7.20
CA ARG A 133 14.79 -8.97 -5.80
C ARG A 133 13.52 -9.64 -5.29
N LYS A 134 12.37 -9.30 -5.87
CA LYS A 134 11.01 -9.74 -5.47
C LYS A 134 10.60 -9.36 -4.05
N THR A 135 11.40 -8.54 -3.35
CA THR A 135 11.15 -8.13 -1.97
C THR A 135 11.50 -6.65 -1.79
N VAL A 136 10.68 -5.94 -1.02
CA VAL A 136 10.87 -4.53 -0.68
C VAL A 136 11.22 -4.41 0.80
N CYS A 137 12.48 -4.69 1.11
CA CYS A 137 13.25 -4.26 2.28
C CYS A 137 14.68 -4.82 2.16
N THR A 138 15.60 -4.32 2.97
CA THR A 138 17.01 -4.76 3.00
C THR A 138 17.36 -5.56 4.24
#